data_AF-A0A2I1C3X3-F1
#
_entry.id   AF-A0A2I1C3X3-F1
#
_cell.length_a   1.000
_cell.length_b   1.000
_cell.length_c   1.000
_cell.angle_alpha   90.00
_cell.angle_beta   90.00
_cell.angle_gamma   90.00
#
_symmetry.space_group_name_H-M   'P 1'
#
loop_
_entity.id
_entity.type
_entity.pdbx_description
1 polymer ?
#
loop_
_entity_poly.entity_id
_entity_poly.type
_entity_poly.pdbx_seq_one_letter_code
_entity_poly.pdbx_strand_id
1 'polypeptide(L)'
;MYGEGADVVVPGTMESWLVKSNDNSQDIIARFAIHAILPPEVSGGERFNTADNCLPSSWSEKWPIICEYFGSRGVAPTNGSGPDPHGFSENRKEWSKMEKKYGLQPDVSEKILGVS
;
A
#
# COMPACT_ATOMS: atom_id res chain seq x y z
N MET A 1 13.85 6.96 14.89
CA MET A 1 14.12 8.26 14.25
C MET A 1 13.37 8.26 12.93
N TYR A 2 12.40 9.13 12.75
CA TYR A 2 11.57 9.21 11.54
C TYR A 2 12.01 10.41 10.71
N GLY A 3 11.99 10.30 9.37
CA GLY A 3 12.30 11.40 8.46
C GLY A 3 13.26 11.02 7.35
N GLU A 4 13.70 12.04 6.60
CA GLU A 4 14.61 11.87 5.47
C GLU A 4 15.90 11.14 5.86
N GLY A 5 16.30 10.18 5.03
CA GLY A 5 17.47 9.32 5.25
C GLY A 5 17.31 8.25 6.33
N ALA A 6 16.16 8.18 7.02
CA ALA A 6 15.92 7.16 8.04
C ALA A 6 15.66 5.78 7.41
N ASP A 7 16.10 4.73 8.12
CA ASP A 7 15.72 3.36 7.80
C ASP A 7 14.31 3.08 8.34
N VAL A 8 13.42 2.64 7.45
CA VAL A 8 12.02 2.32 7.73
C VAL A 8 11.82 0.82 7.56
N VAL A 9 11.74 0.13 8.68
CA VAL A 9 11.50 -1.32 8.73
C VAL A 9 10.10 -1.62 8.23
N VAL A 10 9.96 -2.54 7.28
CA VAL A 10 8.65 -2.99 6.79
C VAL A 10 7.85 -3.63 7.93
N PRO A 11 6.55 -3.35 8.05
CA PRO A 11 5.70 -4.12 8.94
C PRO A 11 5.58 -5.58 8.43
N GLY A 12 5.71 -6.56 9.34
CA GLY A 12 5.57 -7.98 9.00
C GLY A 12 6.82 -8.82 9.29
N THR A 13 6.91 -9.99 8.64
CA THR A 13 7.94 -11.01 8.89
C THR A 13 8.88 -11.15 7.70
N MET A 14 10.01 -11.85 7.90
CA MET A 14 10.91 -12.20 6.79
C MET A 14 10.23 -13.05 5.72
N GLU A 15 9.21 -13.83 6.08
CA GLU A 15 8.41 -14.59 5.12
C GLU A 15 7.58 -13.64 4.24
N SER A 16 6.86 -12.67 4.85
CA SER A 16 6.08 -11.69 4.07
C SER A 16 6.98 -10.75 3.26
N TRP A 17 8.22 -10.52 3.68
CA TRP A 17 9.21 -9.76 2.93
C TRP A 17 9.56 -10.41 1.59
N LEU A 18 9.71 -11.74 1.57
CA LEU A 18 10.20 -12.51 0.42
C LEU A 18 9.08 -13.13 -0.44
N VAL A 19 7.89 -13.35 0.14
CA VAL A 19 6.78 -13.98 -0.58
C VAL A 19 6.39 -13.15 -1.81
N LYS A 20 6.07 -13.85 -2.90
CA LYS A 20 5.60 -13.25 -4.13
C LYS A 20 4.10 -12.95 -4.03
N SER A 21 3.73 -11.75 -4.44
CA SER A 21 2.38 -11.20 -4.42
C SER A 21 2.13 -10.44 -5.72
N ASN A 22 0.86 -10.26 -6.09
CA ASN A 22 0.49 -9.40 -7.19
C ASN A 22 -0.57 -8.41 -6.69
N ASP A 23 -0.40 -7.16 -7.09
CA ASP A 23 -1.31 -6.10 -6.73
C ASP A 23 -2.41 -6.00 -7.80
N ASN A 24 -3.52 -5.37 -7.44
CA ASN A 24 -4.65 -5.17 -8.35
C ASN A 24 -5.17 -3.75 -8.20
N SER A 25 -4.72 -2.88 -9.09
CA SER A 25 -5.09 -1.47 -9.11
C SER A 25 -6.54 -1.28 -9.54
N GLN A 26 -7.20 -0.30 -8.94
CA GLN A 26 -8.59 0.05 -9.27
C GLN A 26 -8.77 0.36 -10.76
N ASP A 27 -7.74 0.94 -11.37
CA ASP A 27 -7.65 1.23 -12.79
C ASP A 27 -7.67 -0.04 -13.67
N ILE A 28 -6.89 -1.07 -13.32
CA ILE A 28 -6.89 -2.35 -14.05
C ILE A 28 -8.23 -3.07 -13.87
N ILE A 29 -8.78 -3.07 -12.65
CA ILE A 29 -10.12 -3.60 -12.38
C ILE A 29 -11.17 -2.91 -13.24
N ALA A 30 -11.16 -1.58 -13.30
CA ALA A 30 -12.13 -0.80 -14.08
C ALA A 30 -11.99 -1.06 -15.58
N ARG A 31 -10.76 -1.08 -16.11
CA ARG A 31 -10.50 -1.40 -17.52
C ARG A 31 -10.97 -2.81 -17.87
N PHE A 32 -10.71 -3.78 -17.00
CA PHE A 32 -11.17 -5.15 -17.20
C PHE A 32 -12.70 -5.25 -17.13
N ALA A 33 -13.34 -4.57 -16.19
CA ALA A 33 -14.81 -4.56 -16.08
C ALA A 33 -15.46 -3.97 -17.34
N ILE A 34 -14.94 -2.86 -17.87
CA ILE A 34 -15.41 -2.28 -19.14
C ILE A 34 -15.21 -3.27 -20.29
N HIS A 35 -14.04 -3.89 -20.38
CA HIS A 35 -13.75 -4.90 -21.39
C HIS A 35 -14.73 -6.08 -21.31
N ALA A 36 -15.01 -6.58 -20.10
CA ALA A 36 -15.88 -7.73 -19.88
C ALA A 36 -17.36 -7.45 -20.17
N ILE A 37 -17.81 -6.19 -20.21
CA ILE A 37 -19.22 -5.87 -20.50
C ILE A 37 -19.50 -5.80 -22.01
N LEU A 38 -18.47 -5.55 -22.84
CA LEU A 38 -18.65 -5.30 -24.28
C LEU A 38 -18.91 -6.56 -25.14
N PRO A 39 -18.26 -7.73 -24.89
CA PRO A 39 -18.48 -8.97 -25.64
C PRO A 39 -19.13 -10.04 -24.74
N PRO A 40 -20.45 -9.96 -24.45
CA PRO A 40 -21.13 -10.87 -23.54
C PRO A 40 -21.04 -12.35 -23.95
N GLU A 41 -20.81 -12.64 -25.24
CA GLU A 41 -20.54 -13.98 -25.76
C GLU A 41 -19.21 -14.60 -25.31
N VAL A 42 -18.25 -13.79 -24.83
CA VAL A 42 -16.94 -14.24 -24.34
C VAL A 42 -16.87 -14.23 -22.81
N SER A 43 -17.54 -13.27 -22.16
CA SER A 43 -17.38 -12.99 -20.73
C SER A 43 -18.64 -13.22 -19.90
N GLY A 44 -19.81 -13.40 -20.52
CA GLY A 44 -21.08 -13.54 -19.83
C GLY A 44 -21.16 -14.82 -18.99
N GLY A 45 -21.44 -14.67 -17.69
CA GLY A 45 -21.55 -15.80 -16.76
C GLY A 45 -20.22 -16.32 -16.20
N GLU A 46 -19.11 -15.78 -16.67
CA GLU A 46 -17.76 -16.21 -16.28
C GLU A 46 -17.21 -15.45 -15.07
N ARG A 47 -16.10 -15.96 -14.51
CA ARG A 47 -15.37 -15.34 -13.40
C ARG A 47 -13.89 -15.24 -13.76
N PHE A 48 -13.35 -14.04 -13.66
CA PHE A 48 -11.95 -13.76 -14.03
C PHE A 48 -11.20 -13.12 -12.87
N ASN A 49 -9.94 -13.51 -12.71
CA ASN A 49 -9.01 -12.81 -11.85
C ASN A 49 -8.30 -11.70 -12.63
N THR A 50 -7.91 -10.64 -11.93
CA THR A 50 -7.16 -9.51 -12.47
C THR A 50 -5.90 -9.29 -11.64
N ALA A 51 -4.84 -8.83 -12.30
CA ALA A 51 -3.55 -8.55 -11.69
C ALA A 51 -2.86 -7.44 -12.50
N ASP A 52 -2.12 -6.57 -11.82
CA ASP A 52 -1.46 -5.42 -12.45
C ASP A 52 -0.31 -5.84 -13.36
N ASN A 53 0.40 -6.91 -12.99
CA ASN A 53 1.62 -7.34 -13.67
C ASN A 53 1.54 -8.82 -14.07
N CYS A 54 2.22 -9.16 -15.16
CA CYS A 54 2.37 -10.55 -15.60
C CYS A 54 3.27 -11.39 -14.66
N LEU A 55 4.22 -10.76 -13.97
CA LEU A 55 5.10 -11.38 -12.99
C LEU A 55 4.82 -10.82 -11.59
N PRO A 56 4.74 -11.67 -10.55
CA PRO A 56 4.51 -11.21 -9.19
C PRO A 56 5.78 -10.58 -8.58
N SER A 57 5.59 -9.68 -7.61
CA SER A 57 6.65 -8.99 -6.88
C SER A 57 6.61 -9.31 -5.38
N SER A 58 7.72 -9.11 -4.68
CA SER A 58 7.82 -9.23 -3.21
C SER A 58 7.90 -7.88 -2.53
N TRP A 59 7.61 -7.83 -1.22
CA TRP A 59 7.82 -6.61 -0.43
C TRP A 59 9.28 -6.17 -0.41
N SER A 60 10.23 -7.10 -0.59
CA SER A 60 11.64 -6.79 -0.74
C SER A 60 11.97 -5.91 -1.95
N GLU A 61 11.14 -5.95 -2.98
CA GLU A 61 11.26 -5.11 -4.17
C GLU A 61 10.45 -3.82 -4.00
N LYS A 62 9.23 -3.93 -3.47
CA LYS A 62 8.28 -2.80 -3.36
C LYS A 62 8.62 -1.79 -2.26
N TRP A 63 8.97 -2.26 -1.06
CA TRP A 63 9.10 -1.40 0.11
C TRP A 63 10.21 -0.34 0.00
N PRO A 64 11.41 -0.66 -0.52
CA PRO A 64 12.45 0.36 -0.71
C PRO A 64 11.99 1.50 -1.63
N ILE A 65 11.27 1.17 -2.71
CA ILE A 65 10.74 2.15 -3.68
C ILE A 65 9.69 3.05 -3.00
N ILE A 66 8.79 2.47 -2.21
CA ILE A 66 7.77 3.23 -1.47
C ILE A 66 8.45 4.20 -0.50
N CYS A 67 9.43 3.75 0.28
CA CYS A 67 10.14 4.59 1.24
C CYS A 67 10.96 5.69 0.56
N GLU A 68 11.57 5.41 -0.60
CA GLU A 68 12.35 6.38 -1.37
C GLU A 68 11.48 7.57 -1.81
N TYR A 69 10.21 7.33 -2.16
CA TYR A 69 9.26 8.39 -2.49
C TYR A 69 9.07 9.42 -1.34
N PHE A 70 9.28 8.98 -0.10
CA PHE A 70 9.25 9.83 1.10
C PHE A 70 10.66 10.22 1.60
N GLY A 71 11.69 10.08 0.77
CA GLY A 71 13.08 10.40 1.10
C GLY A 71 13.70 9.48 2.16
N SER A 72 13.10 8.32 2.42
CA SER A 72 13.55 7.35 3.44
C SER A 72 14.07 6.05 2.80
N ARG A 73 14.71 5.17 3.57
CA ARG A 73 15.20 3.88 3.08
C ARG A 73 14.38 2.73 3.65
N GLY A 74 13.67 2.00 2.79
CA GLY A 74 12.90 0.82 3.20
C GLY A 74 13.80 -0.37 3.47
N VAL A 75 13.68 -1.00 4.63
CA VAL A 75 14.52 -2.15 5.03
C VAL A 75 13.68 -3.35 5.50
N ALA A 76 14.30 -4.53 5.43
CA ALA A 76 13.69 -5.80 5.83
C ALA A 76 13.36 -5.81 7.34
N PRO A 77 12.44 -6.70 7.79
CA PRO A 77 12.17 -6.90 9.21
C PRO A 77 13.44 -7.28 9.99
N THR A 78 13.57 -6.73 11.19
CA THR A 78 14.56 -7.21 12.17
C THR A 78 14.06 -8.50 12.82
N ASN A 79 14.84 -9.14 13.71
CA ASN A 79 14.38 -10.32 14.45
C ASN A 79 13.02 -10.06 15.13
N GLY A 80 11.95 -10.67 14.62
CA GLY A 80 10.57 -10.48 15.07
C GLY A 80 9.65 -9.88 14.00
N SER A 81 8.40 -9.58 14.37
CA SER A 81 7.52 -8.78 13.52
C SER A 81 8.01 -7.34 13.49
N GLY A 82 8.06 -6.72 12.30
CA GLY A 82 8.29 -5.29 12.13
C GLY A 82 7.28 -4.42 12.90
N PRO A 83 7.42 -3.08 12.83
CA PRO A 83 6.59 -2.16 13.62
C PRO A 83 5.09 -2.40 13.37
N ASP A 84 4.28 -2.32 14.43
CA ASP A 84 2.83 -2.39 14.33
C ASP A 84 2.29 -1.09 13.71
N PRO A 85 1.68 -1.13 12.51
CA PRO A 85 1.09 0.04 11.89
C PRO A 85 -0.03 0.67 12.73
N HIS A 86 -0.74 -0.11 13.54
CA HIS A 86 -1.87 0.41 14.33
C HIS A 86 -1.40 1.44 15.37
N GLY A 87 -0.22 1.25 15.95
CA GLY A 87 0.38 2.19 16.90
C GLY A 87 0.65 3.59 16.32
N PHE A 88 0.75 3.73 14.99
CA PHE A 88 0.89 5.04 14.35
C PHE A 88 -0.42 5.84 14.32
N SER A 89 -1.57 5.19 14.51
CA SER A 89 -2.86 5.88 14.59
C SER A 89 -2.96 6.82 15.81
N GLU A 90 -2.15 6.60 16.85
CA GLU A 90 -2.09 7.46 18.03
C GLU A 90 -1.41 8.82 17.76
N ASN A 91 -0.68 8.97 16.65
CA ASN A 91 0.00 10.20 16.25
C ASN A 91 -0.92 11.22 15.57
N ARG A 92 -2.21 11.28 15.95
CA ARG A 92 -3.22 12.16 15.33
C ARG A 92 -2.81 13.63 15.36
N LYS A 93 -2.27 14.09 16.49
CA LYS A 93 -1.86 15.50 16.64
C LYS A 93 -0.75 15.86 15.65
N GLU A 94 0.19 14.96 15.43
CA GLU A 94 1.29 15.11 14.48
C GLU A 94 0.76 15.06 13.04
N TRP A 95 -0.21 14.19 12.75
CA TRP A 95 -0.89 14.14 11.47
C TRP A 95 -1.62 15.45 11.14
N SER A 96 -2.44 16.00 12.05
CA SER A 96 -3.13 17.27 11.83
C SER A 96 -2.17 18.46 11.67
N LYS A 97 -1.00 18.45 12.35
CA LYS A 97 0.05 19.45 12.12
C LYS A 97 0.63 19.33 10.70
N MET A 98 0.84 18.10 10.22
CA MET A 98 1.35 17.80 8.89
C MET A 98 0.35 18.22 7.80
N GLU A 99 -0.93 17.93 7.96
CA GLU A 99 -2.01 18.38 7.06
C GLU A 99 -2.01 19.91 6.92
N LYS A 100 -1.98 20.63 8.04
CA LYS A 100 -1.92 22.11 8.03
C LYS A 100 -0.64 22.63 7.39
N LYS A 101 0.51 22.01 7.68
CA LYS A 101 1.81 22.44 7.16
C LYS A 101 1.89 22.30 5.63
N TYR A 102 1.36 21.21 5.08
CA TYR A 102 1.47 20.91 3.64
C TYR A 102 0.18 21.19 2.86
N GLY A 103 -0.87 21.72 3.50
CA GLY A 103 -2.14 22.04 2.84
C GLY A 103 -2.91 20.81 2.35
N LEU A 104 -2.81 19.68 3.07
CA LEU A 104 -3.49 18.45 2.70
C LEU A 104 -4.98 18.50 3.04
N GLN A 105 -5.76 17.63 2.39
CA GLN A 105 -7.16 17.46 2.73
C GLN A 105 -7.28 16.99 4.20
N PRO A 106 -8.05 17.71 5.04
CA PRO A 106 -8.16 17.38 6.46
C PRO A 106 -8.95 16.09 6.68
N ASP A 107 -8.60 15.42 7.77
CA ASP A 107 -9.33 14.28 8.35
C ASP A 107 -9.46 13.07 7.39
N VAL A 108 -8.58 12.98 6.39
CA VAL A 108 -8.55 11.84 5.46
C VAL A 108 -8.23 10.55 6.20
N SER A 109 -7.30 10.60 7.16
CA SER A 109 -6.96 9.45 8.00
C SER A 109 -8.16 8.96 8.82
N GLU A 110 -9.02 9.87 9.29
CA GLU A 110 -10.22 9.53 10.07
C GLU A 110 -11.27 8.83 9.21
N LYS A 111 -11.47 9.33 7.98
CA LYS A 111 -12.39 8.75 7.00
C LYS A 111 -11.94 7.35 6.53
N ILE A 112 -10.63 7.15 6.35
CA ILE A 112 -10.07 5.86 5.91
C ILE A 112 -10.08 4.83 7.05
N LEU A 113 -9.80 5.25 8.29
CA LEU A 113 -9.74 4.35 9.45
C LEU A 113 -11.10 4.11 10.11
N GLY A 114 -12.15 4.82 9.71
CA GLY A 114 -13.52 4.61 10.19
C GLY A 114 -13.74 5.02 11.66
N VAL A 115 -13.00 6.03 12.15
CA VAL A 115 -12.98 6.41 13.57
C VAL A 115 -13.81 7.68 13.85
N SER A 116 -14.87 7.91 13.06
CA SER A 116 -15.77 9.08 13.19
C SER A 116 -16.64 9.04 14.44
#